data_AF-A0AAW5L2V7-F1
#
_entry.id   AF-A0AAW5L2V7-F1
#
_cell.length_a   1.000
_cell.length_b   1.000
_cell.length_c   1.000
_cell.angle_alpha   90.00
_cell.angle_beta   90.00
_cell.angle_gamma   90.00
#
_symmetry.space_group_name_H-M   'P 1'
#
loop_
_entity.id
_entity.type
_entity.pdbx_description
1 polymer ?
#
loop_
_entity_poly.entity_id
_entity_poly.type
_entity_poly.pdbx_seq_one_letter_code
_entity_poly.pdbx_strand_id
1 'polypeptide(L)'
;MLYKDLDATMKKSFLASLRKTFITFLEDEHYVFVEEGVSFVTDAFVQRVVEDLQEKRSFQKWAQVDFEVPDDEMKDLLLQMEQSMRVKRCTLKQRSFYMNLVEDLGLEECIPSDYLYMKRRLAERQAMKAVQVEAERKVKPATEKQIETITRVWLQTFGEELELAEDVTQSEVQELFHKVNNHAGYGQWR
;
A
#
# COMPACT_ATOMS: atom_id res chain seq x y z
N MET A 1 26.32 -17.27 -16.32
CA MET A 1 26.56 -18.04 -15.07
C MET A 1 25.22 -18.39 -14.43
N LEU A 2 25.02 -19.51 -13.74
CA LEU A 2 23.74 -19.72 -13.03
C LEU A 2 23.78 -19.05 -11.65
N TYR A 3 22.63 -18.66 -11.11
CA TYR A 3 22.53 -18.12 -9.76
C TYR A 3 23.20 -19.02 -8.71
N LYS A 4 23.10 -20.35 -8.87
CA LYS A 4 23.79 -21.33 -7.99
C LYS A 4 25.31 -21.20 -7.99
N ASP A 5 25.90 -20.65 -9.04
CA ASP A 5 27.35 -20.52 -9.17
C ASP A 5 27.87 -19.20 -8.61
N LEU A 6 26.97 -18.25 -8.30
CA LEU A 6 27.34 -16.97 -7.69
C LEU A 6 27.96 -17.18 -6.30
N ASP A 7 28.90 -16.29 -5.93
CA ASP A 7 29.46 -16.28 -4.59
C ASP A 7 28.41 -15.83 -3.55
N ALA A 8 28.70 -16.11 -2.28
CA ALA A 8 27.77 -15.86 -1.18
C ALA A 8 27.39 -14.38 -1.02
N THR A 9 28.30 -13.45 -1.34
CA THR A 9 28.07 -12.00 -1.25
C THR A 9 27.09 -11.56 -2.32
N MET A 10 27.30 -12.01 -3.56
CA MET A 10 26.39 -11.73 -4.68
C MET A 10 25.01 -12.32 -4.43
N LYS A 11 24.92 -13.60 -4.02
CA LYS A 11 23.65 -14.24 -3.65
C LYS A 11 22.90 -13.45 -2.57
N LYS A 12 23.59 -13.06 -1.49
CA LYS A 12 22.98 -12.31 -0.39
C LYS A 12 22.44 -10.94 -0.85
N SER A 13 23.20 -10.23 -1.68
CA SER A 13 22.80 -8.95 -2.24
C SER A 13 21.61 -9.09 -3.20
N PHE A 14 21.60 -10.13 -4.03
CA PHE A 14 20.49 -10.46 -4.92
C PHE A 14 19.23 -10.76 -4.14
N LEU A 15 19.30 -11.66 -3.16
CA LEU A 15 18.18 -12.01 -2.29
C LEU A 15 17.61 -10.82 -1.54
N ALA A 16 18.45 -9.89 -1.07
CA ALA A 16 17.98 -8.66 -0.44
C ALA A 16 17.18 -7.77 -1.41
N SER A 17 17.63 -7.70 -2.67
CA SER A 17 16.92 -6.96 -3.73
C SER A 17 15.60 -7.64 -4.09
N LEU A 18 15.63 -8.96 -4.32
CA LEU A 18 14.47 -9.77 -4.66
C LEU A 18 13.42 -9.69 -3.55
N ARG A 19 13.83 -9.83 -2.29
CA ARG A 19 12.95 -9.71 -1.13
C ARG A 19 12.29 -8.34 -1.04
N LYS A 20 13.05 -7.27 -1.30
CA LYS A 20 12.50 -5.91 -1.27
C LYS A 20 11.42 -5.77 -2.35
N THR A 21 11.72 -6.16 -3.59
CA THR A 21 10.75 -6.09 -4.68
C THR A 21 9.53 -6.95 -4.40
N PHE A 22 9.72 -8.18 -3.95
CA PHE A 22 8.64 -9.09 -3.59
C PHE A 22 7.71 -8.47 -2.54
N ILE A 23 8.26 -7.89 -1.46
CA ILE A 23 7.45 -7.21 -0.43
C ILE A 23 6.69 -6.02 -1.02
N THR A 24 7.35 -5.18 -1.82
CA THR A 24 6.70 -4.04 -2.47
C THR A 24 5.56 -4.50 -3.38
N PHE A 25 5.76 -5.54 -4.19
CA PHE A 25 4.72 -6.13 -5.02
C PHE A 25 3.51 -6.60 -4.20
N LEU A 26 3.74 -7.29 -3.08
CA LEU A 26 2.65 -7.70 -2.18
C LEU A 26 1.89 -6.50 -1.58
N GLU A 27 2.60 -5.42 -1.25
CA GLU A 27 2.00 -4.19 -0.71
C GLU A 27 1.16 -3.44 -1.75
N ASP A 28 1.67 -3.33 -2.98
CA ASP A 28 1.00 -2.69 -4.12
C ASP A 28 -0.29 -3.42 -4.50
N GLU A 29 -0.28 -4.75 -4.47
CA GLU A 29 -1.45 -5.60 -4.70
C GLU A 29 -2.34 -5.78 -3.45
N HIS A 30 -2.03 -5.05 -2.37
CA HIS A 30 -2.74 -5.11 -1.09
C HIS A 30 -2.95 -6.53 -0.53
N TYR A 31 -2.03 -7.45 -0.85
CA TYR A 31 -2.07 -8.85 -0.43
C TYR A 31 -3.37 -9.58 -0.83
N VAL A 32 -4.09 -9.13 -1.87
CA VAL A 32 -5.45 -9.59 -2.21
C VAL A 32 -5.55 -11.09 -2.47
N PHE A 33 -4.48 -11.70 -3.00
CA PHE A 33 -4.41 -13.13 -3.34
C PHE A 33 -3.91 -14.03 -2.18
N VAL A 34 -3.62 -13.45 -1.01
CA VAL A 34 -3.09 -14.22 0.13
C VAL A 34 -4.23 -14.87 0.90
N GLU A 35 -4.35 -16.19 0.82
CA GLU A 35 -5.22 -16.97 1.69
C GLU A 35 -4.46 -17.54 2.89
N GLU A 36 -5.17 -17.78 3.99
CA GLU A 36 -4.58 -18.32 5.22
C GLU A 36 -4.07 -19.74 4.99
N GLY A 37 -2.79 -19.99 5.26
CA GLY A 37 -2.18 -21.32 5.13
C GLY A 37 -2.04 -21.88 3.70
N VAL A 38 -2.49 -21.16 2.67
CA VAL A 38 -2.44 -21.62 1.27
C VAL A 38 -1.36 -20.86 0.51
N SER A 39 -0.41 -21.57 -0.11
CA SER A 39 0.63 -20.93 -0.91
C SER A 39 0.06 -20.26 -2.15
N PHE A 40 0.46 -19.02 -2.40
CA PHE A 40 0.09 -18.27 -3.61
C PHE A 40 1.20 -18.26 -4.68
N VAL A 41 2.36 -18.87 -4.39
CA VAL A 41 3.52 -18.90 -5.31
C VAL A 41 3.30 -19.98 -6.37
N THR A 42 2.53 -19.63 -7.40
CA THR A 42 2.28 -20.42 -8.61
C THR A 42 3.23 -20.02 -9.74
N ASP A 43 3.31 -20.79 -10.82
CA ASP A 43 4.15 -20.43 -11.98
C ASP A 43 3.74 -19.09 -12.59
N ALA A 44 2.43 -18.85 -12.70
CA ALA A 44 1.89 -17.57 -13.15
C ALA A 44 2.25 -16.41 -12.21
N PHE A 45 2.29 -16.66 -10.90
CA PHE A 45 2.73 -15.67 -9.92
C PHE A 45 4.23 -15.36 -10.07
N VAL A 46 5.07 -16.39 -10.26
CA VAL A 46 6.51 -16.23 -10.50
C VAL A 46 6.75 -15.34 -11.72
N GLN A 47 6.05 -15.61 -12.83
CA GLN A 47 6.15 -14.81 -14.03
C GLN A 47 5.83 -13.33 -13.78
N ARG A 48 4.72 -13.03 -13.10
CA ARG A 48 4.34 -11.63 -12.77
C ARG A 48 5.40 -10.94 -11.92
N VAL A 49 5.99 -11.63 -10.95
CA VAL A 49 7.07 -11.08 -10.13
C VAL A 49 8.32 -10.83 -10.96
N VAL A 50 8.68 -11.73 -11.88
CA VAL A 50 9.82 -11.55 -12.79
C VAL A 50 9.62 -10.35 -13.72
N GLU A 51 8.42 -10.16 -14.26
CA GLU A 51 8.07 -8.99 -15.08
C GLU A 51 8.21 -7.69 -14.26
N ASP A 52 7.63 -7.62 -13.05
CA ASP A 52 7.77 -6.44 -12.16
C ASP A 52 9.24 -6.17 -11.77
N LEU A 53 10.02 -7.23 -11.57
CA LEU A 53 11.45 -7.12 -11.30
C LEU A 53 12.19 -6.46 -12.47
N GLN A 54 11.91 -6.85 -13.71
CA GLN A 54 12.57 -6.30 -14.90
C GLN A 54 12.27 -4.80 -15.09
N GLU A 55 11.07 -4.36 -14.73
CA GLU A 55 10.68 -2.95 -14.82
C GLU A 55 11.32 -2.07 -13.74
N LYS A 56 11.62 -2.64 -12.56
CA LYS A 56 12.11 -1.86 -11.43
C LYS A 56 13.56 -1.43 -11.58
N ARG A 57 13.79 -0.12 -11.48
CA ARG A 57 15.13 0.52 -11.49
C ARG A 57 16.10 -0.11 -10.48
N SER A 58 15.62 -0.53 -9.31
CA SER A 58 16.44 -1.20 -8.29
C SER A 58 16.96 -2.57 -8.72
N PHE A 59 16.34 -3.18 -9.73
CA PHE A 59 16.74 -4.45 -10.30
C PHE A 59 17.56 -4.32 -11.59
N GLN A 60 17.56 -3.15 -12.25
CA GLN A 60 18.41 -2.87 -13.42
C GLN A 60 19.91 -3.06 -13.14
N LYS A 61 20.37 -2.91 -11.89
CA LYS A 61 21.76 -3.22 -11.51
C LYS A 61 22.11 -4.71 -11.72
N TRP A 62 21.12 -5.61 -11.64
CA TRP A 62 21.32 -7.04 -11.87
C TRP A 62 21.37 -7.39 -13.35
N ALA A 63 20.77 -6.57 -14.22
CA ALA A 63 20.91 -6.73 -15.67
C ALA A 63 22.35 -6.50 -16.17
N GLN A 64 23.20 -5.85 -15.36
CA GLN A 64 24.62 -5.67 -15.65
C GLN A 64 25.49 -6.86 -15.21
N VAL A 65 24.91 -7.81 -14.48
CA VAL A 65 25.59 -9.01 -13.98
C VAL A 65 25.20 -10.17 -14.88
N ASP A 66 26.20 -10.83 -15.48
CA ASP A 66 25.99 -11.93 -16.43
C ASP A 66 25.65 -13.26 -15.73
N PHE A 67 24.44 -13.32 -15.15
CA PHE A 67 23.90 -14.54 -14.58
C PHE A 67 22.40 -14.72 -14.89
N GLU A 68 21.96 -15.97 -14.83
CA GLU A 68 20.58 -16.38 -15.05
C GLU A 68 20.03 -17.06 -13.80
N VAL A 69 18.73 -16.86 -13.56
CA VAL A 69 17.96 -17.56 -12.53
C VAL A 69 16.93 -18.42 -13.25
N PRO A 70 17.08 -19.75 -13.32
CA PRO A 70 16.05 -20.63 -13.87
C PRO A 70 14.71 -20.45 -13.15
N ASP A 71 13.59 -20.62 -13.86
CA ASP A 71 12.25 -20.39 -13.31
C ASP A 71 11.96 -21.23 -12.06
N ASP A 72 12.36 -22.50 -12.06
CA ASP A 72 12.23 -23.39 -10.89
C ASP A 72 13.01 -22.85 -9.69
N GLU A 73 14.20 -22.30 -9.93
CA GLU A 73 15.01 -21.71 -8.86
C GLU A 73 14.41 -20.39 -8.36
N MET A 74 13.87 -19.56 -9.25
CA MET A 74 13.14 -18.36 -8.85
C MET A 74 11.92 -18.73 -8.00
N LYS A 75 11.17 -19.74 -8.41
CA LYS A 75 10.01 -20.26 -7.67
C LYS A 75 10.40 -20.72 -6.27
N ASP A 76 11.48 -21.48 -6.15
CA ASP A 76 12.01 -21.93 -4.86
C ASP A 76 12.40 -20.75 -3.95
N LEU A 77 13.05 -19.73 -4.50
CA LEU A 77 13.41 -18.52 -3.75
C LEU A 77 12.16 -17.78 -3.25
N LEU A 78 11.14 -17.62 -4.09
CA LEU A 78 9.89 -16.96 -3.71
C LEU A 78 9.10 -17.78 -2.69
N LEU A 79 9.05 -19.11 -2.82
CA LEU A 79 8.45 -20.01 -1.83
C LEU A 79 9.12 -19.89 -0.46
N GLN A 80 10.46 -19.87 -0.42
CA GLN A 80 11.20 -19.68 0.83
C GLN A 80 10.89 -18.32 1.46
N MET A 81 10.79 -17.26 0.64
CA MET A 81 10.42 -15.93 1.13
C MET A 81 9.01 -15.91 1.71
N GLU A 82 8.03 -16.48 0.99
CA GLU A 82 6.65 -16.63 1.45
C GLU A 82 6.60 -17.34 2.80
N GLN A 83 7.16 -18.54 2.90
CA GLN A 83 7.16 -19.34 4.12
C GLN A 83 7.82 -18.57 5.27
N SER A 84 8.97 -17.93 5.02
CA SER A 84 9.65 -17.11 6.03
C SER A 84 8.82 -15.93 6.51
N MET A 85 7.92 -15.42 5.66
CA MET A 85 7.05 -14.30 6.01
C MET A 85 5.84 -14.77 6.81
N ARG A 86 5.17 -15.87 6.41
CA ARG A 86 3.97 -16.40 7.10
C ARG A 86 4.21 -16.65 8.59
N VAL A 87 5.38 -17.14 8.95
CA VAL A 87 5.75 -17.47 10.35
C VAL A 87 6.25 -16.28 11.17
N LYS A 88 6.33 -15.07 10.59
CA LYS A 88 6.78 -13.88 11.34
C LYS A 88 5.77 -13.55 12.43
N ARG A 89 6.28 -13.07 13.56
CA ARG A 89 5.40 -12.55 14.61
C ARG A 89 5.10 -11.08 14.35
N CYS A 90 3.83 -10.72 14.46
CA CYS A 90 3.41 -9.32 14.50
C CYS A 90 4.07 -8.63 15.69
N THR A 91 4.61 -7.43 15.47
CA THR A 91 5.13 -6.61 16.55
C THR A 91 3.98 -6.11 17.43
N LEU A 92 4.27 -5.74 18.68
CA LEU A 92 3.24 -5.20 19.58
C LEU A 92 2.51 -4.00 18.97
N LYS A 93 3.25 -3.10 18.30
CA LYS A 93 2.69 -1.95 17.59
C LYS A 93 1.71 -2.35 16.48
N GLN A 94 2.06 -3.36 15.68
CA GLN A 94 1.18 -3.88 14.63
C GLN A 94 -0.10 -4.48 15.22
N ARG A 95 0.04 -5.23 16.33
CA ARG A 95 -1.09 -5.84 17.03
C ARG A 95 -2.05 -4.78 17.59
N SER A 96 -1.54 -3.80 18.31
CA SER A 96 -2.35 -2.69 18.84
C SER A 96 -3.04 -1.91 17.73
N PHE A 97 -2.32 -1.59 16.64
CA PHE A 97 -2.92 -0.91 15.50
C PHE A 97 -4.08 -1.69 14.89
N TYR A 98 -3.90 -3.01 14.69
CA TYR A 98 -4.94 -3.87 14.15
C TYR A 98 -6.17 -3.93 15.06
N MET A 99 -5.99 -4.14 16.36
CA MET A 99 -7.10 -4.26 17.30
C MET A 99 -7.90 -2.96 17.42
N ASN A 100 -7.21 -1.81 17.48
CA ASN A 100 -7.88 -0.51 17.50
C ASN A 100 -8.69 -0.30 16.22
N LEU A 101 -8.16 -0.68 15.06
CA LEU A 101 -8.87 -0.57 13.78
C LEU A 101 -10.12 -1.46 13.73
N VAL A 102 -10.04 -2.67 14.28
CA VAL A 102 -11.18 -3.59 14.40
C VAL A 102 -12.25 -3.02 15.34
N GLU A 103 -11.84 -2.49 16.49
CA GLU A 103 -12.73 -1.82 17.45
C GLU A 103 -13.41 -0.58 16.85
N ASP A 104 -12.63 0.27 16.17
CA ASP A 104 -13.11 1.48 15.47
C ASP A 104 -14.11 1.18 14.34
N LEU A 105 -14.11 -0.05 13.84
CA LEU A 105 -15.04 -0.56 12.83
C LEU A 105 -16.23 -1.32 13.45
N GLY A 106 -16.24 -1.49 14.78
CA GLY A 106 -17.28 -2.25 15.49
C GLY A 106 -17.27 -3.75 15.17
N LEU A 107 -16.12 -4.30 14.79
CA LEU A 107 -15.96 -5.71 14.43
C LEU A 107 -15.47 -6.54 15.62
N GLU A 108 -15.83 -7.81 15.65
CA GLU A 108 -15.30 -8.78 16.60
C GLU A 108 -14.38 -9.77 15.88
N GLU A 109 -13.07 -9.51 15.91
CA GLU A 109 -12.07 -10.29 15.19
C GLU A 109 -10.77 -10.40 15.98
N CYS A 110 -10.17 -11.59 15.97
CA CYS A 110 -8.83 -11.81 16.52
C CYS A 110 -7.75 -11.54 15.48
N ILE A 111 -6.54 -11.21 15.95
CA ILE A 111 -5.38 -11.07 15.06
C ILE A 111 -5.02 -12.46 14.48
N PRO A 112 -4.93 -12.61 13.15
CA PRO A 112 -4.50 -13.88 12.55
C PRO A 112 -3.07 -14.26 12.94
N SER A 113 -2.82 -15.57 13.09
CA SER A 113 -1.48 -16.08 13.40
C SER A 113 -0.55 -16.12 12.18
N ASP A 114 -1.11 -16.30 10.99
CA ASP A 114 -0.38 -16.17 9.73
C ASP A 114 -0.12 -14.68 9.44
N TYR A 115 1.15 -14.29 9.39
CA TYR A 115 1.53 -12.90 9.20
C TYR A 115 1.15 -12.33 7.83
N LEU A 116 1.24 -13.13 6.76
CA LEU A 116 0.86 -12.64 5.43
C LEU A 116 -0.66 -12.47 5.36
N TYR A 117 -1.40 -13.41 5.93
CA TYR A 117 -2.85 -13.29 6.01
C TYR A 117 -3.27 -12.09 6.89
N MET A 118 -2.61 -11.87 8.03
CA MET A 118 -2.80 -10.68 8.85
C MET A 118 -2.57 -9.39 8.05
N LYS A 119 -1.57 -9.35 7.16
CA LYS A 119 -1.33 -8.19 6.30
C LYS A 119 -2.46 -7.91 5.33
N ARG A 120 -3.01 -8.96 4.69
CA ARG A 120 -4.23 -8.83 3.87
C ARG A 120 -5.39 -8.30 4.70
N ARG A 121 -5.67 -8.92 5.84
CA ARG A 121 -6.76 -8.49 6.73
C ARG A 121 -6.61 -7.04 7.14
N LEU A 122 -5.39 -6.61 7.46
CA LEU A 122 -5.12 -5.21 7.78
C LEU A 122 -5.48 -4.28 6.61
N ALA A 123 -5.08 -4.62 5.38
CA ALA A 123 -5.39 -3.84 4.19
C ALA A 123 -6.92 -3.74 3.96
N GLU A 124 -7.65 -4.86 4.09
CA GLU A 124 -9.12 -4.89 3.99
C GLU A 124 -9.78 -3.97 5.03
N ARG A 125 -9.33 -4.02 6.28
CA ARG A 125 -9.86 -3.17 7.36
C ARG A 125 -9.55 -1.70 7.14
N GLN A 126 -8.37 -1.36 6.65
CA GLN A 126 -8.01 0.01 6.29
C GLN A 126 -8.90 0.54 5.17
N ALA A 127 -9.17 -0.27 4.14
CA ALA A 127 -10.08 0.09 3.06
C ALA A 127 -11.50 0.32 3.58
N MET A 128 -12.02 -0.55 4.46
CA MET A 128 -13.33 -0.35 5.11
C MET A 128 -13.39 0.94 5.90
N LYS A 129 -12.35 1.24 6.69
CA LYS A 129 -12.30 2.47 7.49
C LYS A 129 -12.25 3.72 6.61
N ALA A 130 -11.52 3.67 5.49
CA ALA A 130 -11.51 4.75 4.52
C ALA A 130 -12.91 5.03 3.94
N VAL A 131 -13.65 3.97 3.59
CA VAL A 131 -15.04 4.09 3.11
C VAL A 131 -15.95 4.68 4.18
N GLN A 132 -15.83 4.25 5.45
CA GLN A 132 -16.60 4.80 6.55
C GLN A 132 -16.30 6.30 6.77
N VAL A 133 -15.03 6.69 6.79
CA VAL A 133 -14.62 8.09 6.95
C VAL A 133 -15.16 8.95 5.82
N GLU A 134 -15.12 8.45 4.58
CA GLU A 134 -15.66 9.18 3.43
C GLU A 134 -17.19 9.32 3.52
N ALA A 135 -17.90 8.28 3.93
CA ALA A 135 -19.34 8.35 4.18
C ALA A 135 -19.68 9.36 5.30
N GLU A 136 -18.90 9.39 6.37
CA GLU A 136 -19.08 10.36 7.46
C GLU A 136 -18.84 11.80 7.00
N ARG A 137 -17.83 12.05 6.17
CA ARG A 137 -17.52 13.40 5.63
C ARG A 137 -18.65 13.97 4.79
N LYS A 138 -19.43 13.12 4.11
CA LYS A 138 -20.58 13.53 3.28
C LYS A 138 -21.77 14.02 4.11
N VAL A 139 -21.81 13.71 5.41
CA VAL A 139 -22.92 14.08 6.29
C VAL A 139 -22.47 15.05 7.38
N LYS A 140 -21.20 15.00 7.78
CA LYS A 140 -20.66 15.89 8.81
C LYS A 140 -20.56 17.33 8.28
N PRO A 141 -21.12 18.32 9.01
CA PRO A 141 -20.91 19.73 8.70
C PRO A 141 -19.43 20.09 8.70
N ALA A 142 -19.04 20.99 7.81
CA ALA A 142 -17.71 21.57 7.80
C ALA A 142 -17.47 22.38 9.07
N THR A 143 -16.25 22.31 9.58
CA THR A 143 -15.85 23.14 10.72
C THR A 143 -15.68 24.59 10.29
N GLU A 144 -15.92 25.54 11.19
CA GLU A 144 -15.70 26.98 10.94
C GLU A 144 -14.30 27.24 10.35
N LYS A 145 -13.27 26.59 10.91
CA LYS A 145 -11.90 26.71 10.42
C LYS A 145 -11.71 26.19 8.98
N GLN A 146 -12.41 25.11 8.60
CA GLN A 146 -12.37 24.62 7.22
C GLN A 146 -13.01 25.62 6.27
N ILE A 147 -14.18 26.16 6.65
CA ILE A 147 -14.93 27.18 5.90
C ILE A 147 -14.08 28.45 5.73
N GLU A 148 -13.54 29.00 6.82
CA GLU A 148 -12.65 30.17 6.78
C GLU A 148 -11.43 29.94 5.88
N THR A 149 -10.83 28.75 5.96
CA THR A 149 -9.64 28.43 5.18
C THR A 149 -9.96 28.36 3.70
N ILE A 150 -11.04 27.66 3.30
CA ILE A 150 -11.39 27.54 1.89
C ILE A 150 -11.84 28.89 1.31
N THR A 151 -12.64 29.68 2.02
CA THR A 151 -13.08 31.00 1.55
C THR A 151 -11.89 31.92 1.28
N ARG A 152 -10.91 31.95 2.19
CA ARG A 152 -9.67 32.73 1.98
C ARG A 152 -8.88 32.23 0.77
N VAL A 153 -8.67 30.93 0.67
CA VAL A 153 -7.87 30.33 -0.41
C VAL A 153 -8.56 30.50 -1.76
N TRP A 154 -9.89 30.41 -1.79
CA TRP A 154 -10.71 30.64 -2.97
C TRP A 154 -10.57 32.07 -3.48
N LEU A 155 -10.73 33.05 -2.60
CA LEU A 155 -10.54 34.46 -2.93
C LEU A 155 -9.13 34.73 -3.46
N GLN A 156 -8.11 34.11 -2.87
CA GLN A 156 -6.73 34.25 -3.35
C GLN A 156 -6.49 33.62 -4.73
N THR A 157 -7.17 32.52 -5.03
CA THR A 157 -6.94 31.74 -6.26
C THR A 157 -7.76 32.25 -7.43
N PHE A 158 -9.00 32.69 -7.19
CA PHE A 158 -9.96 33.09 -8.21
C PHE A 158 -10.29 34.58 -8.20
N GLY A 159 -9.98 35.30 -7.11
CA GLY A 159 -10.28 36.73 -6.98
C GLY A 159 -11.74 37.06 -6.68
N GLU A 160 -12.55 36.04 -6.38
CA GLU A 160 -13.99 36.15 -6.15
C GLU A 160 -14.37 35.66 -4.75
N GLU A 161 -15.46 36.20 -4.19
CA GLU A 161 -16.01 35.73 -2.92
C GLU A 161 -16.67 34.36 -3.10
N LEU A 162 -16.48 33.48 -2.10
CA LEU A 162 -17.04 32.14 -2.09
C LEU A 162 -18.34 32.10 -1.30
N GLU A 163 -19.46 31.90 -1.97
CA GLU A 163 -20.76 31.66 -1.32
C GLU A 163 -20.89 30.18 -0.95
N LEU A 164 -21.15 29.90 0.33
CA LEU A 164 -21.35 28.55 0.86
C LEU A 164 -22.72 28.46 1.54
N ALA A 165 -23.37 27.31 1.42
CA ALA A 165 -24.57 27.01 2.19
C ALA A 165 -24.26 26.92 3.70
N GLU A 166 -25.23 27.24 4.55
CA GLU A 166 -25.06 27.20 6.01
C GLU A 166 -24.76 25.79 6.53
N ASP A 167 -25.24 24.75 5.84
CA ASP A 167 -25.09 23.34 6.18
C ASP A 167 -24.00 22.62 5.36
N VAL A 168 -23.07 23.38 4.76
CA VAL A 168 -22.01 22.82 3.93
C VAL A 168 -21.23 21.73 4.68
N THR A 169 -21.06 20.60 4.00
CA THR A 169 -20.44 19.40 4.55
C THR A 169 -18.91 19.43 4.38
N GLN A 170 -18.22 18.57 5.14
CA GLN A 170 -16.77 18.41 5.00
C GLN A 170 -16.38 17.90 3.61
N SER A 171 -17.20 17.05 3.01
CA SER A 171 -16.96 16.53 1.65
C SER A 171 -17.05 17.64 0.60
N GLU A 172 -18.05 18.51 0.69
CA GLU A 172 -18.21 19.65 -0.24
C GLU A 172 -17.04 20.66 -0.11
N VAL A 173 -16.62 20.98 1.11
CA VAL A 173 -15.43 21.82 1.32
C VAL A 173 -14.16 21.16 0.74
N GLN A 174 -14.03 19.84 0.85
CA GLN A 174 -12.90 19.11 0.29
C GLN A 174 -12.90 19.17 -1.25
N GLU A 175 -14.06 19.07 -1.91
CA GLU A 175 -14.18 19.25 -3.37
C GLU A 175 -13.74 20.65 -3.81
N LEU A 176 -14.06 21.68 -3.03
CA LEU A 176 -13.61 23.05 -3.30
C LEU A 176 -12.08 23.17 -3.20
N PHE A 177 -11.45 22.55 -2.20
CA PHE A 177 -9.99 22.47 -2.12
C PHE A 177 -9.39 21.75 -3.33
N HIS A 178 -10.02 20.67 -3.82
CA HIS A 178 -9.56 19.99 -5.03
C HIS A 178 -9.65 20.89 -6.27
N LYS A 179 -10.72 21.68 -6.42
CA LYS A 179 -10.87 22.66 -7.51
C LYS A 179 -9.78 23.74 -7.45
N VAL A 180 -9.54 24.30 -6.27
CA VAL A 180 -8.44 25.26 -6.04
C VAL A 180 -7.11 24.66 -6.48
N ASN A 181 -6.78 23.46 -6.00
CA ASN A 181 -5.49 22.82 -6.26
C ASN A 181 -5.30 22.54 -7.76
N ASN A 182 -6.35 22.10 -8.45
CA ASN A 182 -6.32 21.86 -9.89
C ASN A 182 -6.19 23.16 -10.70
N HIS A 183 -6.78 24.27 -10.24
CA HIS A 183 -6.70 25.57 -10.90
C HIS A 183 -5.34 26.24 -10.71
N ALA A 184 -4.76 26.13 -9.52
CA ALA A 184 -3.53 26.84 -9.18
C ALA A 184 -2.28 26.30 -9.92
N GLY A 185 -2.40 25.26 -10.75
CA GLY A 185 -1.27 24.68 -11.50
C GLY A 185 -0.15 24.16 -10.61
N TYR A 186 -0.39 24.04 -9.29
CA TYR A 186 0.55 23.44 -8.37
C TYR A 186 0.48 21.93 -8.55
N GLY A 187 1.51 21.39 -9.18
CA GLY A 187 1.70 19.95 -9.32
C GLY A 187 1.48 19.25 -7.98
N GLN A 188 0.70 18.17 -8.03
CA GLN A 188 0.66 17.06 -7.09
C GLN A 188 1.40 17.33 -5.76
N TRP A 189 0.69 17.90 -4.78
CA TRP A 189 1.13 17.78 -3.39
C TRP A 189 1.06 16.30 -3.02
N ARG A 190 2.24 15.66 -3.02
CA ARG A 190 2.51 14.34 -2.45
C ARG A 190 2.50 14.41 -0.92
#